data_AF-A0A2L0LPI7-F1
#
_entry.id   AF-A0A2L0LPI7-F1
#
_cell.length_a   1.000
_cell.length_b   1.000
_cell.length_c   1.000
_cell.angle_alpha   90.00
_cell.angle_beta   90.00
_cell.angle_gamma   90.00
#
_symmetry.space_group_name_H-M   'P 1'
#
loop_
_entity.id
_entity.type
_entity.pdbx_description
1 polymer ?
#
loop_
_entity_poly.entity_id
_entity_poly.type
_entity_poly.pdbx_seq_one_letter_code
_entity_poly.pdbx_strand_id
1 'polypeptide(L)' 'MKAWEVSFADQKGEPQTLLLNAEQCPSEEDAARAIRSRLFPLMDELDLNDFQDRSFSPTARWLKEQSGVTITTIRQLP' A
#
# COMPACT_ATOMS: atom_id res chain seq x y z
N MET A 1 -0.49 20.26 -3.87
CA MET A 1 -0.85 18.85 -3.55
C MET A 1 -1.54 18.24 -4.76
N LYS A 2 -1.05 17.09 -5.26
CA LYS A 2 -1.71 16.33 -6.33
C LYS A 2 -2.46 15.15 -5.72
N ALA A 3 -3.55 14.75 -6.35
CA ALA A 3 -4.27 13.55 -5.98
C ALA A 3 -3.76 12.36 -6.81
N TRP A 4 -3.52 11.25 -6.13
CA TRP A 4 -3.06 10.00 -6.71
C TRP A 4 -4.06 8.91 -6.38
N GLU A 5 -4.47 8.16 -7.38
CA GLU A 5 -5.30 6.98 -7.21
C GLU A 5 -4.41 5.74 -7.24
N VAL A 6 -4.48 4.99 -6.14
CA VAL A 6 -3.84 3.68 -5.99
C VAL A 6 -4.92 2.62 -6.12
N SER A 7 -4.82 1.81 -7.17
CA SER A 7 -5.64 0.62 -7.35
C SER A 7 -4.91 -0.59 -6.78
N PHE A 8 -5.62 -1.42 -6.02
CA PHE A 8 -5.08 -2.65 -5.44
C PHE A 8 -6.18 -3.72 -5.34
N ALA A 9 -5.80 -4.99 -5.33
CA ALA A 9 -6.70 -6.08 -4.97
C ALA A 9 -6.59 -6.32 -3.45
N ASP A 10 -7.72 -6.43 -2.76
CA ASP A 10 -7.74 -6.71 -1.32
C ASP A 10 -7.52 -8.22 -1.02
N GLN A 11 -7.62 -8.61 0.26
CA GLN A 11 -7.46 -10.00 0.71
C GLN A 11 -8.47 -11.00 0.12
N LYS A 12 -9.56 -10.53 -0.49
CA LYS A 12 -10.55 -11.34 -1.18
C LYS A 12 -10.35 -11.33 -2.70
N GLY A 13 -9.36 -10.58 -3.18
CA GLY A 13 -9.14 -10.33 -4.60
C GLY A 13 -10.06 -9.25 -5.18
N GLU A 14 -10.82 -8.54 -4.34
CA GLU A 14 -11.73 -7.51 -4.81
C GLU A 14 -10.95 -6.24 -5.17
N PRO A 15 -11.20 -5.63 -6.35
CA PRO A 15 -10.52 -4.41 -6.75
C PRO A 15 -10.98 -3.24 -5.88
N GLN A 16 -10.02 -2.56 -5.26
CA GLN A 16 -10.21 -1.40 -4.41
C GLN A 16 -9.35 -0.24 -4.90
N THR A 17 -9.78 0.98 -4.58
CA THR A 17 -9.03 2.20 -4.88
C THR A 17 -8.82 3.03 -3.61
N LEU A 18 -7.65 3.65 -3.49
CA LEU A 18 -7.27 4.55 -2.41
C LEU A 18 -6.74 5.87 -3.00
N LEU A 19 -7.24 6.98 -2.47
CA LEU A 19 -6.76 8.31 -2.83
C LEU A 19 -5.65 8.74 -1.88
N LEU A 20 -4.54 9.21 -2.45
CA LEU A 20 -3.40 9.76 -1.74
C LEU A 20 -3.13 11.18 -2.20
N ASN A 21 -2.81 12.05 -1.25
CA ASN A 21 -2.43 13.42 -1.53
C ASN A 21 -0.93 13.56 -1.36
N ALA A 22 -0.21 13.75 -2.46
CA ALA A 22 1.25 13.87 -2.48
C ALA A 22 1.70 14.88 -3.55
N GLU A 23 2.82 15.55 -3.35
CA GLU A 23 3.37 16.49 -4.34
C GLU A 23 4.01 15.77 -5.53
N GLN A 24 4.59 14.60 -5.28
CA GLN A 24 5.23 13.72 -6.25
C GLN A 24 4.49 12.38 -6.34
N CYS A 25 4.85 11.57 -7.33
CA CYS A 25 4.32 10.20 -7.46
C CYS A 25 4.68 9.39 -6.22
N PRO A 26 3.70 8.87 -5.45
CA PRO A 26 4.00 8.06 -4.28
C PRO A 26 4.69 6.77 -4.71
N SER A 27 5.66 6.34 -3.92
CA SER A 27 6.30 5.05 -4.15
C SER A 27 5.34 3.91 -3.86
N GLU A 28 5.68 2.70 -4.32
CA GLU A 28 4.92 1.50 -3.98
C GLU A 28 4.85 1.29 -2.45
N GLU A 29 5.91 1.63 -1.73
CA GLU A 29 5.95 1.54 -0.27
C GLU A 29 5.04 2.57 0.41
N ASP A 30 4.99 3.81 -0.08
CA ASP A 30 4.06 4.83 0.44
C ASP A 30 2.60 4.40 0.23
N ALA A 31 2.30 3.90 -0.97
CA ALA A 31 0.99 3.37 -1.31
C ALA A 31 0.63 2.17 -0.43
N ALA A 32 1.57 1.23 -0.23
CA ALA A 32 1.38 0.06 0.61
C ALA A 32 1.13 0.44 2.07
N ARG A 33 1.87 1.39 2.62
CA ARG A 33 1.67 1.87 3.99
C ARG A 33 0.28 2.45 4.17
N ALA A 34 -0.19 3.27 3.24
CA ALA A 34 -1.52 3.85 3.31
C ALA A 34 -2.64 2.79 3.14
N ILE A 35 -2.45 1.79 2.27
CA ILE A 35 -3.37 0.65 2.15
C ILE A 35 -3.42 -0.13 3.45
N ARG A 36 -2.27 -0.41 4.06
CA ARG A 36 -2.18 -1.13 5.33
C ARG A 36 -2.91 -0.38 6.44
N SER A 37 -2.67 0.91 6.64
CA SER A 37 -3.37 1.69 7.68
C SER A 37 -4.88 1.75 7.44
N ARG A 38 -5.34 1.67 6.17
CA ARG A 38 -6.78 1.61 5.84
C ARG A 38 -7.42 0.26 6.12
N LEU A 39 -6.77 -0.84 5.71
CA LEU A 39 -7.33 -2.20 5.84
C LEU A 39 -7.10 -2.80 7.22
N PHE A 40 -5.98 -2.46 7.84
CA PHE A 40 -5.51 -3.01 9.10
C PHE A 40 -5.15 -1.89 10.09
N PRO A 41 -6.09 -0.99 10.44
CA PRO A 41 -5.82 0.14 11.33
C PRO A 41 -5.36 -0.30 12.74
N LEU A 42 -5.71 -1.52 13.15
CA LEU A 42 -5.28 -2.12 14.42
C LEU A 42 -3.89 -2.78 14.34
N MET A 43 -3.37 -3.00 13.13
CA MET A 43 -2.03 -3.56 12.92
C MET A 43 -1.02 -2.47 12.61
N ASP A 44 -1.33 -1.18 12.81
CA ASP A 44 -0.38 -0.08 12.59
C ASP A 44 0.86 -0.22 13.51
N GLU A 45 0.70 -0.86 14.68
CA GLU A 45 1.81 -1.21 15.61
C GLU A 45 2.59 -2.48 15.21
N LEU A 46 2.20 -3.21 14.15
CA LEU A 46 2.91 -4.42 13.75
C LEU A 46 4.32 -4.07 13.24
N ASP A 47 5.32 -4.53 13.97
CA ASP A 47 6.72 -4.34 13.62
C ASP A 47 7.07 -5.16 12.36
N LEU A 48 7.42 -4.47 11.27
CA LEU A 48 7.82 -5.10 9.99
C LEU A 48 9.32 -5.43 9.92
N ASN A 49 10.03 -5.46 11.05
CA ASN A 49 11.48 -5.68 11.09
C ASN A 49 11.97 -6.88 10.24
N ASP A 50 11.22 -7.99 10.17
CA ASP A 50 11.57 -9.14 9.32
C ASP A 50 11.57 -8.82 7.80
N PHE A 51 10.82 -7.80 7.38
CA PHE A 51 10.70 -7.38 5.98
C PHE A 51 11.62 -6.21 5.63
N GLN A 52 12.04 -5.39 6.60
CA GLN A 52 12.85 -4.19 6.38
C GLN A 52 14.24 -4.49 5.80
N ASP A 53 14.89 -5.59 6.22
CA ASP A 53 16.21 -5.98 5.71
C ASP A 53 16.17 -6.66 4.33
N ARG A 54 14.98 -7.02 3.83
CA ARG A 54 14.84 -7.96 2.69
C ARG A 54 14.10 -7.40 1.49
N SER A 55 13.60 -6.16 1.55
CA SER A 55 12.88 -5.56 0.44
C SER A 55 12.96 -4.03 0.47
N PHE A 56 13.04 -3.43 -0.71
CA PHE A 56 12.90 -1.98 -0.88
C PHE A 56 11.48 -1.48 -0.54
N SER A 57 10.48 -2.37 -0.63
CA SER A 57 9.08 -2.11 -0.27
C SER A 57 8.59 -3.14 0.76
N PRO A 58 9.03 -3.07 2.02
CA PRO A 58 8.72 -4.07 3.04
C PRO A 58 7.21 -4.19 3.31
N THR A 59 6.47 -3.08 3.29
CA THR A 59 5.02 -3.10 3.51
C THR A 59 4.29 -3.69 2.31
N ALA A 60 4.71 -3.36 1.07
CA ALA A 60 4.09 -3.93 -0.14
C ALA A 60 4.27 -5.45 -0.18
N ARG A 61 5.46 -5.93 0.20
CA ARG A 61 5.75 -7.35 0.31
C ARG A 61 4.92 -8.03 1.39
N TRP A 62 4.85 -7.44 2.59
CA TRP A 62 4.02 -7.98 3.68
C TRP A 62 2.55 -8.06 3.27
N LEU A 63 1.99 -7.02 2.64
CA LEU A 63 0.62 -7.01 2.14
C LEU A 63 0.35 -8.18 1.20
N LYS A 64 1.27 -8.44 0.27
CA LYS A 64 1.16 -9.54 -0.69
C LYS A 64 1.30 -10.91 -0.03
N GLU A 65 2.33 -11.11 0.79
CA GLU A 65 2.66 -12.43 1.35
C GLU A 65 1.77 -12.82 2.55
N GLN A 66 1.39 -11.86 3.39
CA GLN A 66 0.66 -12.11 4.63
C GLN A 66 -0.84 -11.84 4.51
N SER A 67 -1.23 -10.88 3.66
CA SER A 67 -2.63 -10.44 3.54
C SER A 67 -3.26 -10.72 2.17
N GLY A 68 -2.48 -11.17 1.17
CA GLY A 68 -2.95 -11.35 -0.21
C GLY A 68 -3.24 -10.04 -0.95
N VAL A 69 -2.92 -8.89 -0.37
CA VAL A 69 -3.19 -7.56 -0.93
C VAL A 69 -2.10 -7.18 -1.92
N THR A 70 -2.46 -6.79 -3.14
CA THR A 70 -1.48 -6.46 -4.19
C THR A 70 -1.83 -5.15 -4.88
N ILE A 71 -0.87 -4.21 -4.90
CA ILE A 71 -1.00 -2.95 -5.65
C ILE A 71 -0.90 -3.25 -7.14
N THR A 72 -1.85 -2.75 -7.92
CA THR A 72 -1.91 -2.95 -9.37
C THR A 72 -1.55 -1.70 -10.15
N THR A 73 -1.91 -0.51 -9.68
CA THR A 73 -1.63 0.74 -10.39
C THR A 73 -1.56 1.92 -9.43
N ILE A 74 -0.65 2.85 -9.71
CA ILE A 74 -0.58 4.17 -9.08
C ILE A 74 -0.64 5.20 -10.21
N ARG A 75 -1.66 6.05 -10.22
CA ARG A 75 -1.81 7.08 -11.26
C ARG A 75 -2.21 8.41 -10.67
N GLN A 76 -1.75 9.49 -11.30
CA GLN A 76 -2.19 10.83 -10.94
C GLN A 76 -3.62 11.05 -11.43
N LEU A 77 -4.47 11.65 -10.60
CA LEU A 77 -5.77 12.15 -11.05
C LEU A 77 -5.61 13.50 -11.77
N PRO A 78 -6.48 13.78 -12.76
CA PRO A 78 -6.49 15.04 -13.51
C PRO A 78 -6.87 16.25 -12.65
#